data_AF-A0A6V7W5H0-F1
#
_entry.id   AF-A0A6V7W5H0-F1
#
_cell.length_a   1.000
_cell.length_b   1.000
_cell.length_c   1.000
_cell.angle_alpha   90.00
_cell.angle_beta   90.00
_cell.angle_gamma   90.00
#
_symmetry.space_group_name_H-M   'P 1'
#
loop_
_entity.id
_entity.type
_entity.pdbx_description
1 polymer ?
#
loop_
_entity_poly.entity_id
_entity_poly.type
_entity_poly.pdbx_seq_one_letter_code
_entity_poly.pdbx_strand_id
1 'polypeptide(L)'
;MSTHQKIDRDSGNAITNALSFFETPHTNVSISSSSFIELLTLNPVNITPFHFKIHASTNYVDLAKCYVLTELRIRKEDEHGRLTNLEAADNNVSCCQLIGHTIWKNCRISINGTQIFEGNSLMAYKSIFDYELTYPQTVKNSYLSSAGYYDDGDLGLNGVGFENRRLLFAPSADGTQKSAQFMAKLDVDICNQPRYLINQCEVDIELLPNESNFL
;
A
#
# COMPACT_ATOMS: atom_id res chain seq x y z
N MET A 1 -5.21 -45.09 20.40
CA MET A 1 -4.63 -44.93 19.05
C MET A 1 -5.27 -43.68 18.45
N SER A 2 -4.60 -42.53 18.57
CA SER A 2 -5.17 -41.23 18.18
C SER A 2 -5.08 -41.07 16.67
N THR A 3 -6.22 -41.04 15.99
CA THR A 3 -6.29 -40.82 14.54
C THR A 3 -6.10 -39.34 14.26
N HIS A 4 -4.90 -38.95 13.83
CA HIS A 4 -4.65 -37.61 13.30
C HIS A 4 -5.41 -37.45 11.97
N GLN A 5 -6.33 -36.49 11.92
CA GLN A 5 -7.12 -36.21 10.72
C GLN A 5 -6.29 -35.33 9.78
N LYS A 6 -5.84 -35.91 8.67
CA LYS A 6 -5.16 -35.16 7.60
C LYS A 6 -6.18 -34.36 6.80
N ILE A 7 -5.84 -33.13 6.46
CA ILE A 7 -6.68 -32.26 5.61
C ILE A 7 -6.74 -32.80 4.17
N ASP A 8 -5.64 -33.39 3.70
CA ASP A 8 -5.57 -34.07 2.40
C ASP A 8 -4.82 -35.39 2.53
N ARG A 9 -5.21 -36.41 1.76
CA ARG A 9 -4.64 -37.77 1.84
C ARG A 9 -3.13 -37.77 1.57
N ASP A 10 -2.68 -36.89 0.67
CA ASP A 10 -1.30 -36.84 0.22
C ASP A 10 -0.47 -35.81 1.03
N SER A 11 -1.08 -35.13 1.99
CA SER A 11 -0.36 -34.22 2.89
C SER A 11 0.59 -34.97 3.84
N GLY A 12 1.82 -34.45 3.95
CA GLY A 12 2.80 -34.89 4.95
C GLY A 12 2.39 -34.45 6.36
N ASN A 13 2.76 -35.24 7.36
CA ASN A 13 2.60 -34.81 8.75
C ASN A 13 3.56 -33.66 9.03
N ALA A 14 3.05 -32.49 9.40
CA ALA A 14 3.86 -31.35 9.82
C ALA A 14 3.71 -31.14 11.33
N ILE A 15 4.83 -30.91 12.01
CA ILE A 15 4.84 -30.45 13.40
C ILE A 15 4.61 -28.94 13.36
N THR A 16 3.79 -28.41 14.27
CA THR A 16 3.63 -26.95 14.41
C THR A 16 4.97 -26.32 14.77
N ASN A 17 5.41 -25.32 14.00
CA ASN A 17 6.67 -24.61 14.23
C ASN A 17 6.77 -24.02 15.66
N ALA A 18 5.64 -23.65 16.28
CA ALA A 18 5.63 -23.12 17.65
C ALA A 18 5.98 -24.17 18.74
N LEU A 19 6.01 -25.47 18.41
CA LEU A 19 6.37 -26.55 19.33
C LEU A 19 7.78 -27.11 19.08
N SER A 20 8.45 -26.69 18.00
CA SER A 20 9.79 -27.14 17.65
C SER A 20 10.84 -26.12 18.11
N PHE A 21 11.21 -26.21 19.40
CA PHE A 21 12.14 -25.26 20.05
C PHE A 21 13.62 -25.51 19.73
N PHE A 22 13.97 -26.66 19.16
CA PHE A 22 15.36 -27.08 18.94
C PHE A 22 15.72 -27.36 17.48
N GLU A 23 14.74 -27.33 16.57
CA GLU A 23 15.01 -27.51 15.14
C GLU A 23 15.32 -26.16 14.50
N THR A 24 16.39 -26.13 13.71
CA THR A 24 16.67 -25.00 12.85
C THR A 24 15.56 -24.93 11.79
N PRO A 25 14.90 -23.77 11.60
CA PRO A 25 13.87 -23.64 10.59
C PRO A 25 14.42 -24.00 9.21
N HIS A 26 13.66 -24.78 8.45
CA HIS A 26 14.05 -25.23 7.11
C HIS A 26 14.24 -24.03 6.18
N THR A 27 15.41 -23.93 5.54
CA THR A 27 15.67 -22.90 4.54
C THR A 27 15.00 -23.28 3.22
N ASN A 28 14.21 -22.37 2.66
CA ASN A 28 13.67 -22.54 1.31
C ASN A 28 14.79 -22.46 0.28
N VAL A 29 15.12 -23.59 -0.35
CA VAL A 29 16.15 -23.70 -1.40
C VAL A 29 15.59 -23.62 -2.82
N SER A 30 14.28 -23.44 -2.96
CA SER A 30 13.59 -23.47 -4.26
C SER A 30 13.77 -22.19 -5.08
N ILE A 31 14.20 -21.09 -4.44
CA ILE A 31 14.37 -19.78 -5.09
C ILE A 31 15.86 -19.57 -5.37
N SER A 32 16.24 -19.59 -6.64
CA SER A 32 17.64 -19.37 -7.05
C SER A 32 18.05 -17.90 -7.00
N SER A 33 17.15 -16.99 -7.33
CA SER A 33 17.39 -15.54 -7.33
C SER A 33 16.07 -14.77 -7.25
N SER A 34 16.11 -13.57 -6.68
CA SER A 34 14.96 -12.65 -6.62
C SER A 34 15.45 -11.22 -6.83
N SER A 35 14.67 -10.41 -7.55
CA SER A 35 14.96 -8.99 -7.77
C SER A 35 13.68 -8.17 -7.73
N PHE A 36 13.80 -6.88 -7.43
CA PHE A 36 12.72 -5.91 -7.54
C PHE A 36 12.84 -5.15 -8.85
N ILE A 37 11.71 -4.91 -9.50
CA ILE A 37 11.62 -4.09 -10.71
C ILE A 37 10.75 -2.88 -10.41
N GLU A 38 11.19 -1.70 -10.83
CA GLU A 38 10.40 -0.49 -10.77
C GLU A 38 9.59 -0.37 -12.07
N LEU A 39 8.29 -0.10 -11.94
CA LEU A 39 7.38 0.07 -13.07
C LEU A 39 6.81 1.48 -13.04
N LEU A 40 7.06 2.22 -14.12
CA LEU A 40 6.51 3.56 -14.31
C LEU A 40 5.10 3.46 -14.91
N THR A 41 4.32 4.53 -14.76
CA THR A 41 3.01 4.64 -15.39
C THR A 41 3.15 4.64 -16.92
N LEU A 42 2.32 3.86 -17.60
CA LEU A 42 2.26 3.84 -19.06
C LEU A 42 1.68 5.14 -19.63
N ASN A 43 0.79 5.76 -18.87
CA ASN A 43 0.22 7.06 -19.18
C ASN A 43 0.96 8.20 -18.44
N PRO A 44 0.90 9.42 -18.98
CA PRO A 44 1.34 10.61 -18.28
C PRO A 44 0.66 10.79 -16.92
N VAL A 45 1.40 11.29 -15.93
CA VAL A 45 0.94 11.45 -14.53
C VAL A 45 -0.23 12.44 -14.37
N ASN A 46 -0.54 13.23 -15.40
CA ASN A 46 -1.69 14.15 -15.38
C ASN A 46 -3.00 13.52 -15.89
N ILE A 47 -2.98 12.27 -16.36
CA ILE A 47 -4.15 11.57 -16.88
C ILE A 47 -4.47 10.43 -15.92
N THR A 48 -5.69 10.39 -15.41
CA THR A 48 -6.19 9.30 -14.56
C THR A 48 -7.23 8.48 -15.33
N PRO A 49 -7.34 7.15 -15.13
CA PRO A 49 -6.61 6.32 -14.16
C PRO A 49 -5.14 6.06 -14.56
N PHE A 50 -4.28 5.74 -13.59
CA PHE A 50 -2.90 5.36 -13.83
C PHE A 50 -2.79 3.89 -14.23
N HIS A 51 -2.09 3.61 -15.33
CA HIS A 51 -1.93 2.27 -15.87
C HIS A 51 -0.50 1.79 -15.64
N PHE A 52 -0.37 0.62 -15.01
CA PHE A 52 0.88 -0.10 -14.85
C PHE A 52 0.76 -1.47 -15.51
N LYS A 53 1.88 -1.97 -16.03
CA LYS A 53 1.91 -3.25 -16.73
C LYS A 53 3.13 -4.06 -16.36
N ILE A 54 2.88 -5.27 -15.87
CA ILE A 54 3.89 -6.30 -15.68
C ILE A 54 3.86 -7.17 -16.93
N HIS A 55 4.88 -7.03 -17.77
CA HIS A 55 4.99 -7.84 -18.98
C HIS A 55 5.23 -9.32 -18.67
N ALA A 56 4.72 -10.18 -19.55
CA ALA A 56 4.97 -11.61 -19.48
C ALA A 56 6.48 -11.89 -19.48
N SER A 57 6.96 -12.60 -18.46
CA SER A 57 8.36 -12.96 -18.31
C SER A 57 8.54 -14.45 -18.04
N THR A 58 9.77 -14.94 -18.15
CA THR A 58 10.11 -16.32 -17.79
C THR A 58 10.10 -16.56 -16.28
N ASN A 59 10.17 -15.49 -15.48
CA ASN A 59 10.22 -15.56 -14.03
C ASN A 59 8.81 -15.57 -13.44
N TYR A 60 8.69 -16.21 -12.29
CA TYR A 60 7.50 -16.08 -11.45
C TYR A 60 7.43 -14.67 -10.84
N VAL A 61 6.22 -14.15 -10.67
CA VAL A 61 6.00 -12.82 -10.10
C VAL A 61 5.40 -12.95 -8.70
N ASP A 62 6.00 -12.27 -7.72
CA ASP A 62 5.49 -12.21 -6.35
C ASP A 62 4.55 -11.02 -6.20
N LEU A 63 3.25 -11.25 -6.41
CA LEU A 63 2.23 -10.21 -6.23
C LEU A 63 2.06 -9.81 -4.76
N ALA A 64 2.52 -10.63 -3.80
CA ALA A 64 2.47 -10.27 -2.38
C ALA A 64 3.48 -9.18 -2.00
N LYS A 65 4.48 -8.93 -2.86
CA LYS A 65 5.48 -7.87 -2.72
C LYS A 65 5.34 -6.79 -3.79
N CYS A 66 4.10 -6.50 -4.18
CA CYS A 66 3.79 -5.33 -5.01
C CYS A 66 3.51 -4.11 -4.14
N TYR A 67 4.34 -3.08 -4.32
CA TYR A 67 4.23 -1.80 -3.63
C TYR A 67 3.98 -0.68 -4.62
N VAL A 68 3.20 0.29 -4.22
CA VAL A 68 2.98 1.54 -4.95
C VAL A 68 3.71 2.64 -4.21
N LEU A 69 4.62 3.30 -4.92
CA LEU A 69 5.35 4.47 -4.45
C LEU A 69 4.64 5.72 -4.95
N THR A 70 4.25 6.61 -4.04
CA THR A 70 3.60 7.88 -4.37
C THR A 70 4.38 9.05 -3.80
N GLU A 71 4.47 10.14 -4.56
CA GLU A 71 4.99 11.41 -4.07
C GLU A 71 3.87 12.46 -4.11
N LEU A 72 3.60 13.07 -2.96
CA LEU A 72 2.49 14.01 -2.77
C LEU A 72 2.99 15.34 -2.26
N ARG A 73 2.26 16.40 -2.62
CA ARG A 73 2.42 17.74 -2.06
C ARG A 73 1.04 18.37 -1.91
N ILE A 74 0.86 19.16 -0.86
CA ILE A 74 -0.36 19.93 -0.63
C ILE A 74 -0.14 21.35 -1.16
N ARG A 75 -1.17 21.91 -1.81
CA ARG A 75 -1.20 23.29 -2.28
C ARG A 75 -2.53 23.91 -1.89
N LYS A 76 -2.52 25.20 -1.56
CA LYS A 76 -3.73 25.96 -1.24
C LYS A 76 -4.27 26.64 -2.49
N GLU A 77 -5.58 26.81 -2.57
CA GLU A 77 -6.21 27.60 -3.60
C GLU A 77 -6.37 29.05 -3.12
N ASP A 78 -5.88 30.00 -3.90
CA ASP A 78 -6.01 31.44 -3.63
C ASP A 78 -7.40 31.96 -4.03
N GLU A 79 -7.76 33.19 -3.64
CA GLU A 79 -9.07 33.82 -3.92
C GLU A 79 -9.42 33.87 -5.43
N HIS A 80 -8.41 33.78 -6.29
CA HIS A 80 -8.52 33.77 -7.74
C HIS A 80 -8.48 32.36 -8.38
N GLY A 81 -8.60 31.30 -7.57
CA GLY A 81 -8.58 29.91 -8.03
C GLY A 81 -7.21 29.38 -8.45
N ARG A 82 -6.13 30.04 -8.01
CA ARG A 82 -4.75 29.65 -8.34
C ARG A 82 -4.13 28.83 -7.23
N LEU A 83 -3.47 27.73 -7.59
CA LEU A 83 -2.76 26.88 -6.63
C LEU A 83 -1.45 27.55 -6.18
N THR A 84 -1.36 27.90 -4.91
CA THR A 84 -0.19 28.48 -4.24
C THR A 84 0.37 27.52 -3.18
N ASN A 85 1.59 27.79 -2.70
CA ASN A 85 2.23 26.97 -1.67
C ASN A 85 1.63 27.28 -0.28
N LEU A 86 1.78 26.35 0.66
CA LEU A 86 1.37 26.56 2.04
C LEU A 86 2.29 27.58 2.72
N GLU A 87 1.73 28.40 3.59
CA GLU A 87 2.47 29.31 4.47
C GLU A 87 2.60 28.71 5.87
N ALA A 88 3.55 29.21 6.67
CA ALA A 88 3.75 28.75 8.05
C ALA A 88 2.54 29.04 8.98
N ALA A 89 1.61 29.90 8.55
CA ALA A 89 0.36 30.17 9.26
C ALA A 89 -0.74 29.12 8.98
N ASP A 90 -0.61 28.33 7.92
CA ASP A 90 -1.61 27.36 7.46
C ASP A 90 -1.55 26.04 8.28
N ASN A 91 -1.75 26.15 9.61
CA ASN A 91 -1.54 25.06 10.58
C ASN A 91 -2.67 24.03 10.66
N ASN A 92 -3.79 24.28 9.97
CA ASN A 92 -5.00 23.45 10.04
C ASN A 92 -5.14 22.47 8.86
N VAL A 93 -4.06 22.26 8.09
CA VAL A 93 -4.07 21.42 6.89
C VAL A 93 -3.19 20.20 7.11
N SER A 94 -3.73 19.01 6.87
CA SER A 94 -3.01 17.72 6.97
C SER A 94 -3.67 16.71 6.04
N CYS A 95 -2.95 15.65 5.68
CA CYS A 95 -3.50 14.59 4.84
C CYS A 95 -4.34 13.61 5.65
N CYS A 96 -5.21 12.86 4.97
CA CYS A 96 -5.91 11.71 5.53
C CYS A 96 -4.93 10.68 6.10
N GLN A 97 -5.39 9.90 7.08
CA GLN A 97 -4.62 8.81 7.67
C GLN A 97 -4.29 7.77 6.61
N LEU A 98 -3.11 7.15 6.70
CA LEU A 98 -2.70 6.07 5.80
C LEU A 98 -2.78 6.49 4.32
N ILE A 99 -2.30 7.69 4.01
CA ILE A 99 -2.45 8.34 2.70
C ILE A 99 -1.94 7.49 1.53
N GLY A 100 -0.93 6.64 1.73
CA GLY A 100 -0.43 5.73 0.70
C GLY A 100 -1.48 4.72 0.20
N HIS A 101 -2.44 4.35 1.05
CA HIS A 101 -3.59 3.53 0.67
C HIS A 101 -4.83 4.36 0.36
N THR A 102 -5.12 5.39 1.16
CA THR A 102 -6.37 6.17 1.04
C THR A 102 -6.39 7.10 -0.17
N ILE A 103 -5.24 7.36 -0.80
CA ILE A 103 -5.19 8.04 -2.09
C ILE A 103 -5.93 7.29 -3.20
N TRP A 104 -6.06 5.96 -3.09
CA TRP A 104 -6.67 5.15 -4.15
C TRP A 104 -8.17 4.99 -3.92
N LYS A 105 -8.96 5.53 -4.85
CA LYS A 105 -10.43 5.38 -4.91
C LYS A 105 -10.82 3.99 -5.37
N ASN A 106 -10.13 3.49 -6.39
CA ASN A 106 -10.38 2.19 -6.98
C ASN A 106 -9.09 1.60 -7.57
N CYS A 107 -9.01 0.27 -7.58
CA CYS A 107 -8.00 -0.51 -8.27
C CYS A 107 -8.66 -1.58 -9.14
N ARG A 108 -8.21 -1.71 -10.38
CA ARG A 108 -8.61 -2.79 -11.28
C ARG A 108 -7.37 -3.59 -11.67
N ILE A 109 -7.48 -4.92 -11.61
CA ILE A 109 -6.41 -5.82 -12.02
C ILE A 109 -6.94 -6.78 -13.08
N SER A 110 -6.20 -6.89 -14.19
CA SER A 110 -6.45 -7.85 -15.24
C SER A 110 -5.22 -8.74 -15.44
N ILE A 111 -5.43 -10.04 -15.62
CA ILE A 111 -4.38 -10.99 -15.97
C ILE A 111 -4.67 -11.55 -17.36
N ASN A 112 -3.69 -11.46 -18.27
CA ASN A 112 -3.82 -11.89 -19.66
C ASN A 112 -5.11 -11.34 -20.33
N GLY A 113 -5.41 -10.06 -20.10
CA GLY A 113 -6.60 -9.40 -20.63
C GLY A 113 -7.94 -9.77 -19.96
N THR A 114 -7.95 -10.69 -18.99
CA THR A 114 -9.14 -11.02 -18.21
C THR A 114 -9.12 -10.27 -16.89
N GLN A 115 -10.14 -9.44 -16.65
CA GLN A 115 -10.30 -8.76 -15.37
C GLN A 115 -10.56 -9.78 -14.26
N ILE A 116 -9.69 -9.78 -13.25
CA ILE A 116 -9.78 -10.67 -12.09
C ILE A 116 -10.25 -9.95 -10.83
N PHE A 117 -10.04 -8.65 -10.77
CA PHE A 117 -10.39 -7.83 -9.62
C PHE A 117 -10.78 -6.43 -10.07
N GLU A 118 -11.81 -5.89 -9.44
CA GLU A 118 -12.17 -4.48 -9.49
C GLU A 118 -12.67 -4.09 -8.11
N GLY A 119 -12.04 -3.07 -7.54
CA GLY A 119 -12.47 -2.47 -6.30
C GLY A 119 -13.76 -1.68 -6.47
N ASN A 120 -14.36 -1.33 -5.34
CA ASN A 120 -15.38 -0.30 -5.28
C ASN A 120 -14.74 1.05 -4.95
N SER A 121 -15.44 2.14 -5.22
CA SER A 121 -15.16 3.52 -4.79
C SER A 121 -14.89 3.71 -3.28
N LEU A 122 -15.12 2.68 -2.45
CA LEU A 122 -14.90 2.67 -1.01
C LEU A 122 -13.59 1.96 -0.61
N MET A 123 -12.69 1.71 -1.55
CA MET A 123 -11.40 1.02 -1.29
C MET A 123 -10.57 1.72 -0.22
N ALA A 124 -10.55 3.06 -0.20
CA ALA A 124 -9.86 3.84 0.82
C ALA A 124 -10.38 3.55 2.24
N TYR A 125 -11.72 3.49 2.41
CA TYR A 125 -12.34 3.18 3.69
C TYR A 125 -12.06 1.73 4.12
N LYS A 126 -12.20 0.78 3.20
CA LYS A 126 -11.86 -0.63 3.44
C LYS A 126 -10.42 -0.74 3.98
N SER A 127 -9.48 -0.07 3.31
CA SER A 127 -8.07 -0.10 3.70
C SER A 127 -7.88 0.38 5.14
N ILE A 128 -8.46 1.53 5.52
CA ILE A 128 -8.36 2.03 6.90
C ILE A 128 -8.88 0.99 7.89
N PHE A 129 -10.07 0.43 7.67
CA PHE A 129 -10.65 -0.56 8.60
C PHE A 129 -9.81 -1.82 8.69
N ASP A 130 -9.34 -2.34 7.56
CA ASP A 130 -8.52 -3.55 7.55
C ASP A 130 -7.21 -3.31 8.31
N TYR A 131 -6.54 -2.18 8.08
CA TYR A 131 -5.29 -1.88 8.78
C TYR A 131 -5.49 -1.59 10.27
N GLU A 132 -6.59 -0.92 10.64
CA GLU A 132 -6.90 -0.62 12.03
C GLU A 132 -7.28 -1.86 12.85
N LEU A 133 -8.04 -2.78 12.26
CA LEU A 133 -8.57 -3.95 12.97
C LEU A 133 -7.64 -5.17 12.89
N THR A 134 -6.80 -5.27 11.86
CA THR A 134 -5.98 -6.48 11.62
C THR A 134 -4.63 -6.42 12.32
N TYR A 135 -3.97 -5.26 12.33
CA TYR A 135 -2.56 -5.17 12.74
C TYR A 135 -2.37 -4.65 14.17
N PRO A 136 -1.38 -5.18 14.92
CA PRO A 136 -1.04 -4.65 16.22
C PRO A 136 -0.32 -3.29 16.11
N GLN A 137 -0.38 -2.50 17.19
CA GLN A 137 0.19 -1.13 17.23
C GLN A 137 1.69 -1.08 16.88
N THR A 138 2.44 -2.13 17.19
CA THR A 138 3.87 -2.23 16.87
C THR A 138 4.13 -2.24 15.36
N VAL A 139 3.29 -2.91 14.58
CA VAL A 139 3.38 -2.95 13.11
C VAL A 139 2.90 -1.63 12.51
N LYS A 140 1.84 -1.05 13.09
CA LYS A 140 1.31 0.24 12.69
C LYS A 140 2.35 1.37 12.80
N ASN A 141 3.05 1.44 13.93
CA ASN A 141 4.06 2.47 14.18
C ASN A 141 5.36 2.27 13.41
N SER A 142 5.66 1.04 12.95
CA SER A 142 6.89 0.74 12.22
C SER A 142 6.64 0.68 10.71
N TYR A 143 6.01 -0.39 10.23
CA TYR A 143 5.82 -0.66 8.81
C TYR A 143 4.80 0.31 8.18
N LEU A 144 3.65 0.53 8.80
CA LEU A 144 2.60 1.37 8.21
C LEU A 144 2.92 2.87 8.27
N SER A 145 3.92 3.29 9.05
CA SER A 145 4.43 4.66 9.00
C SER A 145 4.92 5.03 7.58
N SER A 146 5.47 4.05 6.83
CA SER A 146 5.88 4.23 5.43
C SER A 146 4.70 4.46 4.47
N ALA A 147 3.51 3.98 4.83
CA ALA A 147 2.27 4.23 4.13
C ALA A 147 1.50 5.47 4.66
N GLY A 148 2.08 6.20 5.61
CA GLY A 148 1.52 7.43 6.19
C GLY A 148 0.60 7.20 7.39
N TYR A 149 0.77 6.10 8.13
CA TYR A 149 0.04 5.85 9.37
C TYR A 149 0.66 6.58 10.56
N TYR A 150 -0.14 7.36 11.29
CA TYR A 150 0.26 8.00 12.55
C TYR A 150 -0.83 7.88 13.59
N ASP A 151 -0.52 7.34 14.76
CA ASP A 151 -1.49 7.23 15.85
C ASP A 151 -1.95 8.64 16.29
N ASP A 152 -3.26 8.91 16.16
CA ASP A 152 -3.83 10.20 16.47
C ASP A 152 -3.84 10.47 17.99
N GLY A 153 -3.97 9.41 18.80
CA GLY A 153 -4.17 9.51 20.24
C GLY A 153 -5.48 10.25 20.56
N ASP A 154 -5.39 11.57 20.69
CA ASP A 154 -6.55 12.45 20.85
C ASP A 154 -7.16 12.81 19.49
N LEU A 155 -8.49 12.72 19.39
CA LEU A 155 -9.22 13.06 18.18
C LEU A 155 -9.32 14.58 18.01
N GLY A 156 -8.78 15.12 16.92
CA GLY A 156 -8.95 16.51 16.53
C GLY A 156 -7.69 17.17 15.95
N LEU A 157 -7.76 18.48 15.71
CA LEU A 157 -6.66 19.27 15.14
C LEU A 157 -5.43 19.38 16.05
N ASN A 158 -5.58 19.07 17.34
CA ASN A 158 -4.49 19.06 18.32
C ASN A 158 -3.96 17.64 18.59
N GLY A 159 -4.45 16.63 17.86
CA GLY A 159 -3.99 15.25 17.99
C GLY A 159 -2.54 15.11 17.55
N VAL A 160 -1.79 14.21 18.21
CA VAL A 160 -0.38 13.99 17.92
C VAL A 160 -0.19 13.44 16.50
N GLY A 161 -1.10 12.57 16.04
CA GLY A 161 -1.06 12.02 14.68
C GLY A 161 -1.41 13.05 13.60
N PHE A 162 -2.31 14.00 13.88
CA PHE A 162 -2.61 15.11 12.97
C PHE A 162 -1.37 15.99 12.77
N GLU A 163 -0.71 16.35 13.87
CA GLU A 163 0.51 17.16 13.86
C GLU A 163 1.64 16.47 13.08
N ASN A 164 1.88 15.18 13.34
CA ASN A 164 2.91 14.42 12.63
C ASN A 164 2.65 14.34 11.12
N ARG A 165 1.40 14.10 10.71
CA ARG A 165 1.00 14.11 9.29
C ARG A 165 1.17 15.50 8.66
N ARG A 166 0.86 16.57 9.40
CA ARG A 166 1.03 17.95 8.94
C ARG A 166 2.50 18.26 8.69
N LEU A 167 3.39 17.87 9.60
CA LEU A 167 4.83 18.14 9.52
C LEU A 167 5.49 17.57 8.25
N LEU A 168 4.91 16.52 7.64
CA LEU A 168 5.37 15.97 6.36
C LEU A 168 5.24 16.96 5.20
N PHE A 169 4.23 17.83 5.25
CA PHE A 169 3.91 18.79 4.18
C PHE A 169 4.17 20.25 4.58
N ALA A 170 4.49 20.51 5.85
CA ALA A 170 4.81 21.83 6.34
C ALA A 170 5.99 22.45 5.55
N PRO A 171 5.89 23.72 5.14
CA PRO A 171 6.94 24.38 4.39
C PRO A 171 8.25 24.39 5.18
N SER A 172 9.38 24.29 4.47
CA SER A 172 10.70 24.47 5.09
C SER A 172 10.87 25.90 5.63
N ALA A 173 11.83 26.11 6.52
CA ALA A 173 12.20 27.45 7.01
C ALA A 173 12.52 28.44 5.87
N ASP A 174 13.00 27.92 4.74
CA ASP A 174 13.30 28.68 3.52
C ASP A 174 12.07 28.94 2.62
N GLY A 175 10.85 28.65 3.10
CA GLY A 175 9.60 28.85 2.35
C GLY A 175 9.37 27.86 1.19
N THR A 176 10.22 26.83 1.06
CA THR A 176 10.07 25.80 0.03
C THR A 176 9.03 24.77 0.46
N GLN A 177 8.06 24.51 -0.42
CA GLN A 177 7.03 23.49 -0.22
C GLN A 177 7.69 22.09 -0.18
N LYS A 178 7.42 21.32 0.87
CA LYS A 178 7.87 19.93 0.95
C LYS A 178 6.92 19.00 0.19
N SER A 179 7.51 17.99 -0.45
CA SER A 179 6.80 16.79 -0.90
C SER A 179 7.13 15.63 0.04
N ALA A 180 6.16 14.74 0.23
CA ALA A 180 6.29 13.54 1.03
C ALA A 180 6.10 12.32 0.14
N GLN A 181 6.95 11.31 0.35
CA GLN A 181 6.89 10.04 -0.36
C GLN A 181 6.30 8.97 0.54
N PHE A 182 5.41 8.15 -0.02
CA PHE A 182 4.75 7.06 0.67
C PHE A 182 4.89 5.79 -0.13
N MET A 183 5.12 4.68 0.56
CA MET A 183 5.17 3.36 -0.04
C MET A 183 4.12 2.49 0.63
N ALA A 184 3.14 2.05 -0.15
CA ALA A 184 2.03 1.24 0.33
C ALA A 184 1.97 -0.08 -0.44
N LYS A 185 1.65 -1.18 0.24
CA LYS A 185 1.33 -2.43 -0.44
C LYS A 185 0.03 -2.27 -1.21
N LEU A 186 -0.12 -2.88 -2.37
CA LEU A 186 -1.43 -2.89 -3.04
C LEU A 186 -2.42 -3.75 -2.24
N ASP A 187 -3.46 -3.12 -1.66
CA ASP A 187 -4.49 -3.83 -0.85
C ASP A 187 -5.58 -4.44 -1.74
N VAL A 188 -5.18 -5.49 -2.47
CA VAL A 188 -6.05 -6.27 -3.35
C VAL A 188 -5.89 -7.74 -3.01
N ASP A 189 -6.98 -8.51 -3.08
CA ASP A 189 -7.01 -9.91 -2.65
C ASP A 189 -5.92 -10.78 -3.30
N ILE A 190 -5.64 -10.56 -4.60
CA ILE A 190 -4.60 -11.32 -5.30
C ILE A 190 -3.17 -10.96 -4.83
N CYS A 191 -2.98 -9.77 -4.27
CA CYS A 191 -1.73 -9.34 -3.64
C CYS A 191 -1.66 -9.80 -2.16
N ASN A 192 -2.72 -10.38 -1.62
CA ASN A 192 -2.76 -10.87 -0.23
C ASN A 192 -2.60 -12.40 -0.11
N GLN A 193 -2.44 -13.12 -1.21
CA GLN A 193 -2.12 -14.55 -1.18
C GLN A 193 -0.61 -14.84 -1.16
N PRO A 194 -0.16 -15.94 -0.54
CA PRO A 194 1.25 -16.31 -0.47
C PRO A 194 1.80 -17.03 -1.72
N ARG A 195 1.05 -17.06 -2.84
CA ARG A 195 1.42 -17.81 -4.04
C ARG A 195 1.99 -16.88 -5.12
N TYR A 196 3.01 -17.36 -5.81
CA TYR A 196 3.55 -16.68 -6.99
C TYR A 196 2.59 -16.79 -8.17
N LEU A 197 2.52 -15.72 -8.96
CA LEU A 197 1.92 -15.74 -10.28
C LEU A 197 2.85 -16.54 -11.22
N ILE A 198 2.25 -17.44 -12.00
CA ILE A 198 2.96 -18.27 -12.97
C ILE A 198 3.67 -17.41 -14.02
N ASN A 199 4.74 -17.96 -14.59
CA ASN A 199 5.45 -17.35 -15.70
C ASN A 199 4.54 -17.18 -16.94
N GLN A 200 4.97 -16.32 -17.87
CA GLN A 200 4.24 -16.01 -19.10
C GLN A 200 2.83 -15.43 -18.89
N CYS A 201 2.55 -14.90 -17.71
CA CYS A 201 1.36 -14.10 -17.43
C CYS A 201 1.68 -12.62 -17.48
N GLU A 202 0.82 -11.87 -18.15
CA GLU A 202 0.80 -10.42 -18.16
C GLU A 202 -0.20 -9.91 -17.12
N VAL A 203 0.17 -8.87 -16.37
CA VAL A 203 -0.70 -8.22 -15.38
C VAL A 203 -0.84 -6.75 -15.72
N ASP A 204 -2.06 -6.30 -15.95
CA ASP A 204 -2.41 -4.90 -16.10
C ASP A 204 -3.06 -4.41 -14.79
N ILE A 205 -2.55 -3.29 -14.26
CA ILE A 205 -3.03 -2.68 -13.02
C ILE A 205 -3.48 -1.26 -13.35
N GLU A 206 -4.73 -0.94 -13.04
CA GLU A 206 -5.29 0.41 -13.16
C GLU A 206 -5.59 0.97 -11.78
N LEU A 207 -5.04 2.14 -11.46
CA LEU A 207 -5.25 2.83 -10.19
C LEU A 207 -5.95 4.16 -10.41
N LEU A 208 -7.11 4.32 -9.80
CA LEU A 208 -7.87 5.56 -9.82
C LEU A 208 -7.66 6.30 -8.50
N PRO A 209 -7.10 7.53 -8.51
CA PRO A 209 -6.97 8.32 -7.29
C PRO A 209 -8.32 8.88 -6.83
N ASN A 210 -8.40 9.19 -5.54
CA ASN A 210 -9.49 9.95 -4.93
C ASN A 210 -9.41 11.43 -5.30
N GLU A 211 -10.54 12.10 -5.14
CA GLU A 211 -10.66 13.54 -5.36
C GLU A 211 -9.94 14.30 -4.23
N SER A 212 -9.37 15.47 -4.54
CA SER A 212 -8.61 16.27 -3.57
C SER A 212 -9.41 16.64 -2.30
N ASN A 213 -10.74 16.73 -2.39
CA ASN A 213 -11.60 17.02 -1.23
C ASN A 213 -11.67 15.89 -0.20
N PHE A 214 -11.32 14.66 -0.61
CA PHE A 214 -11.31 13.49 0.28
C PHE A 214 -9.95 13.29 0.97
N LEU A 215 -8.87 13.79 0.37
CA LEU A 215 -7.47 13.50 0.73
C LEU A 215 -6.92 14.39 1.84
#